data_AF-A0AAE6G3P5-F1
#
_entry.id   AF-A0AAE6G3P5-F1
#
_cell.length_a   1.000
_cell.length_b   1.000
_cell.length_c   1.000
_cell.angle_alpha   90.00
_cell.angle_beta   90.00
_cell.angle_gamma   90.00
#
_symmetry.space_group_name_H-M   'P 1'
#
loop_
_entity.id
_entity.type
_entity.pdbx_description
1 polymer ?
#
loop_
_entity_poly.entity_id
_entity_poly.type
_entity_poly.pdbx_seq_one_letter_code
_entity_poly.pdbx_strand_id
1 'polypeptide(L)'
;MNLYDELADWWPLVSPPSDYAEEAAEYLRLLRAAATKPLETVLELGSGGGNNASHLKRDFRMTLVEPSEGMRAHSIALNPECEHLLGDMRTVRLGRTFDAVFIHDAIEYMASEEDLRAALATAAEHVAPGGVALVAPDDTRETFEPGLTRRGEAGALTLRAGRATRWDGGTVEWIKELESCSKLSTPSEVDAFSRVLGDMARSKDRRYLPVMLSYLDDDAEAGDVMKVIIGMAESFGADDYVSAVIGMLGVLRGRARDWLEVIHWRIFSSDEFTRAYRVARLGHADDAVVRGFLEDFLKENPEKQERVEFVLTE
;
A
#
# COMPACT_ATOMS: atom_id res chain seq x y z
N MET A 1 -21.00 21.10 14.02
CA MET A 1 -20.27 21.28 12.75
C MET A 1 -20.13 19.92 12.12
N ASN A 2 -20.97 19.63 11.12
CA ASN A 2 -20.96 18.34 10.42
C ASN A 2 -20.01 18.46 9.22
N LEU A 3 -18.89 17.72 9.24
CA LEU A 3 -17.88 17.75 8.18
C LEU A 3 -18.47 17.40 6.80
N TYR A 4 -19.41 16.45 6.75
CA TYR A 4 -19.93 15.89 5.52
C TYR A 4 -21.11 16.66 4.93
N ASP A 5 -21.80 17.47 5.75
CA ASP A 5 -22.94 18.27 5.29
C ASP A 5 -22.61 19.77 5.25
N GLU A 6 -22.06 20.33 6.33
CA GLU A 6 -21.83 21.79 6.46
C GLU A 6 -20.48 22.24 5.88
N LEU A 7 -19.52 21.31 5.74
CA LEU A 7 -18.19 21.58 5.20
C LEU A 7 -17.89 20.76 3.93
N ALA A 8 -18.90 20.17 3.32
CA ALA A 8 -18.77 19.34 2.12
C ALA A 8 -17.96 20.06 1.03
N ASP A 9 -18.23 21.35 0.78
CA ASP A 9 -17.56 22.15 -0.26
C ASP A 9 -16.02 22.20 -0.13
N TRP A 10 -15.49 21.96 1.07
CA TRP A 10 -14.05 21.95 1.36
C TRP A 10 -13.42 20.56 1.20
N TRP A 11 -14.24 19.53 0.98
CA TRP A 11 -13.82 18.13 0.90
C TRP A 11 -12.70 17.89 -0.13
N PRO A 12 -12.75 18.44 -1.36
CA PRO A 12 -11.67 18.24 -2.33
C PRO A 12 -10.31 18.80 -1.91
N LEU A 13 -10.29 19.76 -0.97
CA LEU A 13 -9.06 20.32 -0.40
C LEU A 13 -8.51 19.47 0.74
N VAL A 14 -9.40 18.86 1.54
CA VAL A 14 -9.04 18.04 2.71
C VAL A 14 -8.71 16.60 2.31
N SER A 15 -9.34 16.10 1.26
CA SER A 15 -9.27 14.71 0.81
C SER A 15 -9.26 14.66 -0.72
N PRO A 16 -8.14 15.05 -1.35
CA PRO A 16 -8.05 15.13 -2.81
C PRO A 16 -8.08 13.71 -3.42
N PRO A 17 -8.74 13.52 -4.58
CA PRO A 17 -8.83 12.21 -5.22
C PRO A 17 -7.46 11.58 -5.52
N SER A 18 -6.41 12.37 -5.73
CA SER A 18 -5.05 11.87 -5.98
C SER A 18 -4.51 10.97 -4.88
N ASP A 19 -4.89 11.24 -3.63
CA ASP A 19 -4.35 10.54 -2.46
C ASP A 19 -4.91 9.12 -2.33
N TYR A 20 -5.98 8.81 -3.07
CA TYR A 20 -6.63 7.51 -3.09
C TYR A 20 -6.08 6.58 -4.17
N ALA A 21 -5.13 7.02 -5.01
CA ALA A 21 -4.65 6.22 -6.13
C ALA A 21 -3.97 4.91 -5.67
N GLU A 22 -3.13 4.98 -4.64
CA GLU A 22 -2.41 3.81 -4.12
C GLU A 22 -3.36 2.86 -3.38
N GLU A 23 -4.22 3.41 -2.52
CA GLU A 23 -5.21 2.66 -1.76
C GLU A 23 -6.24 1.96 -2.67
N ALA A 24 -6.78 2.67 -3.66
CA ALA A 24 -7.71 2.10 -4.62
C ALA A 24 -7.06 0.99 -5.48
N ALA A 25 -5.77 1.11 -5.81
CA ALA A 25 -5.02 0.05 -6.49
C ALA A 25 -4.90 -1.21 -5.62
N GLU A 26 -4.73 -1.04 -4.31
CA GLU A 26 -4.72 -2.16 -3.36
C GLU A 26 -6.10 -2.82 -3.25
N TYR A 27 -7.18 -2.04 -3.15
CA TYR A 27 -8.54 -2.59 -3.14
C TYR A 27 -8.90 -3.29 -4.45
N LEU A 28 -8.46 -2.77 -5.59
CA LEU A 28 -8.58 -3.46 -6.88
C LEU A 28 -7.87 -4.82 -6.85
N ARG A 29 -6.64 -4.89 -6.32
CA ARG A 29 -5.88 -6.12 -6.16
C ARG A 29 -6.61 -7.11 -5.24
N LEU A 30 -7.12 -6.64 -4.11
CA LEU A 30 -7.85 -7.46 -3.14
C LEU A 30 -9.16 -8.01 -3.71
N LEU A 31 -9.95 -7.17 -4.37
CA LEU A 31 -11.18 -7.58 -5.05
C LEU A 31 -10.88 -8.67 -6.08
N ARG A 32 -9.85 -8.49 -6.93
CA ARG A 32 -9.44 -9.48 -7.94
C ARG A 32 -8.93 -10.78 -7.33
N ALA A 33 -8.06 -10.70 -6.32
CA ALA A 33 -7.54 -11.87 -5.61
C ALA A 33 -8.66 -12.66 -4.90
N ALA A 34 -9.63 -11.93 -4.38
CA ALA A 34 -10.82 -12.49 -3.75
C ALA A 34 -11.90 -12.88 -4.76
N ALA A 35 -11.72 -12.76 -6.07
CA ALA A 35 -12.74 -13.11 -7.03
C ALA A 35 -12.64 -14.57 -7.49
N THR A 36 -13.76 -15.26 -7.64
CA THR A 36 -13.84 -16.61 -8.27
C THR A 36 -14.33 -16.56 -9.72
N LYS A 37 -14.73 -15.38 -10.17
CA LYS A 37 -15.20 -15.06 -11.51
C LYS A 37 -14.76 -13.62 -11.83
N PRO A 38 -14.73 -13.19 -13.11
CA PRO A 38 -14.54 -11.79 -13.43
C PRO A 38 -15.55 -10.90 -12.68
N LEU A 39 -15.08 -9.76 -12.16
CA LEU A 39 -15.91 -8.75 -11.52
C LEU A 39 -16.19 -7.65 -12.54
N GLU A 40 -17.46 -7.34 -12.80
CA GLU A 40 -17.85 -6.26 -13.70
C GLU A 40 -18.59 -5.15 -12.96
N THR A 41 -19.44 -5.50 -11.99
CA THR A 41 -20.22 -4.52 -11.23
C THR A 41 -19.79 -4.46 -9.77
N VAL A 42 -19.56 -3.25 -9.25
CA VAL A 42 -19.20 -3.03 -7.85
C VAL A 42 -20.14 -2.01 -7.22
N LEU A 43 -20.70 -2.35 -6.05
CA LEU A 43 -21.44 -1.43 -5.20
C LEU A 43 -20.53 -0.90 -4.10
N GLU A 44 -20.37 0.41 -4.00
CA GLU A 44 -19.68 1.06 -2.87
C GLU A 44 -20.73 1.62 -1.90
N LEU A 45 -20.70 1.17 -0.65
CA LEU A 45 -21.58 1.66 0.42
C LEU A 45 -20.82 2.65 1.29
N GLY A 46 -21.39 3.84 1.51
CA GLY A 46 -20.70 4.94 2.19
C GLY A 46 -19.58 5.52 1.33
N SER A 47 -19.87 5.81 0.06
CA SER A 47 -18.84 6.22 -0.92
C SER A 47 -18.24 7.59 -0.67
N GLY A 48 -18.83 8.40 0.21
CA GLY A 48 -18.42 9.78 0.45
C GLY A 48 -18.39 10.58 -0.86
N GLY A 49 -17.28 11.30 -1.08
CA GLY A 49 -17.03 12.08 -2.30
C GLY A 49 -16.66 11.25 -3.53
N GLY A 50 -16.68 9.92 -3.45
CA GLY A 50 -16.40 9.02 -4.56
C GLY A 50 -14.92 8.94 -4.96
N ASN A 51 -14.00 9.17 -4.02
CA ASN A 51 -12.56 9.20 -4.32
C ASN A 51 -12.03 7.82 -4.77
N ASN A 52 -12.39 6.74 -4.05
CA ASN A 52 -12.07 5.36 -4.48
C ASN A 52 -12.70 5.03 -5.84
N ALA A 53 -13.99 5.34 -6.02
CA ALA A 53 -14.69 5.17 -7.29
C ALA A 53 -13.99 5.87 -8.46
N SER A 54 -13.37 7.03 -8.25
CA SER A 54 -12.67 7.78 -9.31
C SER A 54 -11.51 7.03 -9.95
N HIS A 55 -10.92 6.08 -9.21
CA HIS A 55 -9.88 5.17 -9.69
C HIS A 55 -10.46 3.84 -10.16
N LEU A 56 -11.37 3.24 -9.37
CA LEU A 56 -11.93 1.91 -9.60
C LEU A 56 -12.88 1.84 -10.80
N LYS A 57 -13.51 2.96 -11.19
CA LYS A 57 -14.43 3.02 -12.35
C LYS A 57 -13.78 2.72 -13.70
N ARG A 58 -12.44 2.71 -13.76
CA ARG A 58 -11.69 2.29 -14.94
C ARG A 58 -11.79 0.77 -15.17
N ASP A 59 -11.96 0.01 -14.09
CA ASP A 59 -11.99 -1.44 -14.10
C ASP A 59 -13.40 -2.00 -13.90
N PHE A 60 -14.29 -1.25 -13.24
CA PHE A 60 -15.63 -1.71 -12.86
C PHE A 60 -16.74 -0.71 -13.17
N ARG A 61 -17.95 -1.22 -13.40
CA ARG A 61 -19.17 -0.41 -13.36
C ARG A 61 -19.57 -0.18 -11.92
N MET A 62 -19.26 1.01 -11.41
CA MET A 62 -19.52 1.41 -10.02
C MET A 62 -20.96 1.90 -9.81
N THR A 63 -21.56 1.51 -8.70
CA THR A 63 -22.76 2.13 -8.10
C THR A 63 -22.41 2.62 -6.71
N LEU A 64 -22.73 3.86 -6.39
CA LEU A 64 -22.27 4.56 -5.20
C LEU A 64 -23.47 4.93 -4.31
N VAL A 65 -23.46 4.48 -3.06
CA VAL A 65 -24.48 4.81 -2.05
C VAL A 65 -23.87 5.73 -0.99
N GLU A 66 -24.47 6.89 -0.81
CA GLU A 66 -24.02 7.88 0.18
C GLU A 66 -25.22 8.59 0.83
N PRO A 67 -25.33 8.59 2.17
CA PRO A 67 -26.42 9.29 2.86
C PRO A 67 -26.31 10.81 2.79
N SER A 68 -25.11 11.40 2.82
CA SER A 68 -24.93 12.85 2.78
C SER A 68 -25.22 13.41 1.39
N GLU A 69 -26.08 14.44 1.32
CA GLU A 69 -26.37 15.12 0.07
C GLU A 69 -25.15 15.91 -0.46
N GLY A 70 -24.39 16.54 0.44
CA GLY A 70 -23.18 17.29 0.10
C GLY A 70 -22.10 16.39 -0.48
N MET A 71 -21.78 15.29 0.20
CA MET A 71 -20.79 14.32 -0.29
C MET A 71 -21.21 13.68 -1.61
N ARG A 72 -22.49 13.34 -1.75
CA ARG A 72 -23.02 12.80 -3.00
C ARG A 72 -22.92 13.80 -4.16
N ALA A 73 -23.11 15.10 -3.91
CA ALA A 73 -22.90 16.13 -4.93
C ALA A 73 -21.45 16.16 -5.43
N HIS A 74 -20.47 16.04 -4.52
CA HIS A 74 -19.05 15.89 -4.90
C HIS A 74 -18.79 14.62 -5.70
N SER A 75 -19.35 13.49 -5.25
CA SER A 75 -19.22 12.21 -5.93
C SER A 75 -19.79 12.27 -7.36
N ILE A 76 -20.94 12.93 -7.56
CA ILE A 76 -21.54 13.14 -8.89
C ILE A 76 -20.63 13.98 -9.77
N ALA A 77 -20.04 15.06 -9.24
CA ALA A 77 -19.14 15.92 -10.00
C ALA A 77 -17.85 15.19 -10.41
N LEU A 78 -17.30 14.36 -9.53
CA LEU A 78 -16.07 13.60 -9.76
C LEU A 78 -16.30 12.37 -10.65
N ASN A 79 -17.47 11.74 -10.53
CA ASN A 79 -17.83 10.47 -11.15
C ASN A 79 -19.18 10.54 -11.90
N PRO A 80 -19.32 11.42 -12.90
CA PRO A 80 -20.59 11.60 -13.60
C PRO A 80 -21.07 10.36 -14.36
N GLU A 81 -20.19 9.39 -14.63
CA GLU A 81 -20.51 8.13 -15.28
C GLU A 81 -21.05 7.04 -14.33
N CYS A 82 -20.88 7.21 -13.02
CA CYS A 82 -21.35 6.25 -12.02
C CYS A 82 -22.82 6.46 -11.68
N GLU A 83 -23.49 5.39 -11.24
CA GLU A 83 -24.84 5.51 -10.67
C GLU A 83 -24.73 5.94 -9.20
N HIS A 84 -25.43 7.02 -8.81
CA HIS A 84 -25.40 7.58 -7.46
C HIS A 84 -26.75 7.46 -6.78
N LEU A 85 -26.77 6.94 -5.56
CA LEU A 85 -27.99 6.65 -4.81
C LEU A 85 -27.91 7.25 -3.39
N LEU A 86 -28.99 7.90 -2.97
CA LEU A 86 -29.19 8.31 -1.58
C LEU A 86 -29.56 7.06 -0.75
N GLY A 87 -28.79 6.75 0.28
CA GLY A 87 -29.10 5.63 1.17
C GLY A 87 -28.14 5.47 2.32
N ASP A 88 -28.61 4.82 3.39
CA ASP A 88 -27.81 4.43 4.54
C ASP A 88 -27.36 2.98 4.38
N MET A 89 -26.06 2.71 4.55
CA MET A 89 -25.48 1.37 4.39
C MET A 89 -26.08 0.33 5.37
N ARG A 90 -26.70 0.76 6.46
CA ARG A 90 -27.37 -0.13 7.43
C ARG A 90 -28.69 -0.68 6.92
N THR A 91 -29.37 0.05 6.02
CA THR A 91 -30.78 -0.23 5.68
C THR A 91 -31.10 -0.22 4.19
N VAL A 92 -30.22 0.27 3.32
CA VAL A 92 -30.50 0.37 1.88
C VAL A 92 -30.81 -0.99 1.26
N ARG A 93 -31.80 -1.07 0.35
CA ARG A 93 -32.20 -2.28 -0.36
C ARG A 93 -32.47 -1.96 -1.82
N LEU A 94 -31.54 -2.35 -2.70
CA LEU A 94 -31.55 -1.97 -4.13
C LEU A 94 -32.32 -2.96 -5.02
N GLY A 95 -32.73 -4.11 -4.48
CA GLY A 95 -33.45 -5.14 -5.24
C GLY A 95 -32.61 -5.78 -6.36
N ARG A 96 -31.29 -5.59 -6.34
CA ARG A 96 -30.33 -6.17 -7.28
C ARG A 96 -29.03 -6.50 -6.56
N THR A 97 -28.26 -7.40 -7.14
CA THR A 97 -26.95 -7.83 -6.62
C THR A 97 -25.82 -7.41 -7.55
N PHE A 98 -24.61 -7.42 -7.02
CA PHE A 98 -23.38 -6.97 -7.67
C PHE A 98 -22.30 -8.06 -7.55
N ASP A 99 -21.38 -8.12 -8.51
CA ASP A 99 -20.23 -9.03 -8.43
C ASP A 99 -19.35 -8.76 -7.19
N ALA A 100 -19.24 -7.50 -6.78
CA ALA A 100 -18.69 -7.16 -5.48
C ALA A 100 -19.43 -6.02 -4.77
N VAL A 101 -19.32 -6.02 -3.44
CA VAL A 101 -19.71 -4.91 -2.56
C VAL A 101 -18.46 -4.44 -1.82
N PHE A 102 -18.22 -3.14 -1.79
CA PHE A 102 -17.07 -2.50 -1.16
C PHE A 102 -17.55 -1.50 -0.10
N ILE A 103 -16.92 -1.56 1.08
CA ILE A 103 -17.09 -0.59 2.16
C ILE A 103 -15.68 -0.21 2.63
N HIS A 104 -15.34 1.07 2.59
CA HIS A 104 -14.06 1.59 3.04
C HIS A 104 -14.12 2.03 4.52
N ASP A 105 -13.42 3.11 4.89
CA ASP A 105 -13.37 3.72 6.22
C ASP A 105 -14.76 4.11 6.76
N ALA A 106 -15.77 4.25 5.89
CA ALA A 106 -17.15 4.50 6.28
C ALA A 106 -17.77 3.42 7.21
N ILE A 107 -17.21 2.19 7.25
CA ILE A 107 -17.64 1.15 8.20
C ILE A 107 -17.37 1.54 9.67
N GLU A 108 -16.41 2.44 9.92
CA GLU A 108 -15.99 2.83 11.26
C GLU A 108 -17.02 3.72 11.98
N TYR A 109 -17.96 4.30 11.23
CA TYR A 109 -19.08 5.03 11.79
C TYR A 109 -20.11 4.14 12.50
N MET A 110 -19.97 2.82 12.43
CA MET A 110 -20.82 1.87 13.15
C MET A 110 -20.44 1.85 14.64
N ALA A 111 -21.07 2.72 15.43
CA ALA A 111 -20.80 2.88 16.86
C ALA A 111 -21.32 1.71 17.74
N SER A 112 -22.01 0.74 17.16
CA SER A 112 -22.54 -0.43 17.86
C SER A 112 -22.37 -1.71 17.03
N GLU A 113 -22.30 -2.86 17.71
CA GLU A 113 -22.30 -4.16 17.03
C GLU A 113 -23.58 -4.41 16.22
N GLU A 114 -24.70 -3.81 16.64
CA GLU A 114 -25.97 -3.89 15.93
C GLU A 114 -25.90 -3.14 14.59
N ASP A 115 -25.40 -1.91 14.60
CA ASP A 115 -25.19 -1.10 13.39
C ASP A 115 -24.20 -1.80 12.43
N LEU A 116 -23.08 -2.30 12.97
CA LEU A 116 -22.09 -3.03 12.19
C LEU A 116 -22.71 -4.28 11.55
N ARG A 117 -23.48 -5.06 12.31
CA ARG A 117 -24.18 -6.24 11.79
C ARG A 117 -25.20 -5.86 10.71
N ALA A 118 -25.90 -4.75 10.86
CA ALA A 118 -26.85 -4.26 9.87
C ALA A 118 -26.16 -3.85 8.56
N ALA A 119 -25.03 -3.16 8.64
CA ALA A 119 -24.23 -2.80 7.46
C ALA A 119 -23.69 -4.05 6.74
N LEU A 120 -23.13 -5.01 7.49
CA LEU A 120 -22.62 -6.26 6.92
C LEU A 120 -23.73 -7.13 6.32
N ALA A 121 -24.93 -7.14 6.93
CA ALA A 121 -26.09 -7.84 6.38
C ALA A 121 -26.55 -7.20 5.07
N THR A 122 -26.54 -5.86 4.99
CA THR A 122 -26.82 -5.13 3.77
C THR A 122 -25.79 -5.47 2.69
N ALA A 123 -24.49 -5.47 3.00
CA ALA A 123 -23.47 -5.88 2.05
C ALA A 123 -23.72 -7.31 1.54
N ALA A 124 -23.94 -8.26 2.45
CA ALA A 124 -24.18 -9.66 2.09
C ALA A 124 -25.41 -9.85 1.18
N GLU A 125 -26.48 -9.07 1.38
CA GLU A 125 -27.69 -9.13 0.56
C GLU A 125 -27.46 -8.62 -0.87
N HIS A 126 -26.52 -7.70 -1.06
CA HIS A 126 -26.20 -7.12 -2.36
C HIS A 126 -25.05 -7.84 -3.09
N VAL A 127 -24.41 -8.85 -2.49
CA VAL A 127 -23.39 -9.66 -3.16
C VAL A 127 -24.07 -10.76 -3.98
N ALA A 128 -23.76 -10.83 -5.27
CA ALA A 128 -24.23 -11.90 -6.15
C ALA A 128 -23.64 -13.27 -5.72
N PRO A 129 -24.31 -14.39 -6.02
CA PRO A 129 -23.71 -15.71 -5.79
C PRO A 129 -22.32 -15.83 -6.41
N GLY A 130 -21.33 -16.23 -5.59
CA GLY A 130 -19.92 -16.30 -5.99
C GLY A 130 -19.21 -14.95 -6.12
N GLY A 131 -19.85 -13.85 -5.72
CA GLY A 131 -19.27 -12.52 -5.58
C GLY A 131 -18.53 -12.32 -4.26
N VAL A 132 -18.11 -11.08 -4.02
CA VAL A 132 -17.19 -10.71 -2.93
C VAL A 132 -17.74 -9.51 -2.16
N ALA A 133 -17.69 -9.53 -0.82
CA ALA A 133 -17.74 -8.29 -0.05
C ALA A 133 -16.34 -7.96 0.47
N LEU A 134 -15.87 -6.74 0.23
CA LEU A 134 -14.64 -6.18 0.79
C LEU A 134 -15.00 -5.08 1.78
N VAL A 135 -14.55 -5.19 3.02
CA VAL A 135 -14.76 -4.21 4.09
C VAL A 135 -13.39 -3.79 4.62
N ALA A 136 -13.03 -2.53 4.53
CA ALA A 136 -11.67 -2.05 4.82
C ALA A 136 -11.70 -0.88 5.81
N PRO A 137 -11.73 -1.16 7.13
CA PRO A 137 -11.51 -0.13 8.14
C PRO A 137 -10.05 0.37 8.11
N ASP A 138 -9.83 1.63 8.48
CA ASP A 138 -8.52 2.22 8.71
C ASP A 138 -7.81 1.60 9.91
N ASP A 139 -8.57 1.14 10.93
CA ASP A 139 -8.00 0.52 12.13
C ASP A 139 -8.83 -0.65 12.70
N THR A 140 -8.14 -1.55 13.36
CA THR A 140 -8.71 -2.55 14.27
C THR A 140 -8.13 -2.37 15.66
N ARG A 141 -8.78 -2.94 16.69
CA ARG A 141 -8.24 -2.91 18.05
C ARG A 141 -6.80 -3.41 18.14
N GLU A 142 -6.42 -4.37 17.30
CA GLU A 142 -5.07 -4.94 17.28
C GLU A 142 -4.05 -4.11 16.48
N THR A 143 -4.49 -3.20 15.61
CA THR A 143 -3.61 -2.40 14.74
C THR A 143 -3.56 -0.92 15.12
N PHE A 144 -4.47 -0.46 15.97
CA PHE A 144 -4.57 0.95 16.36
C PHE A 144 -3.36 1.43 17.18
N GLU A 145 -2.68 2.46 16.68
CA GLU A 145 -1.59 3.16 17.37
C GLU A 145 -1.96 4.64 17.65
N PRO A 146 -2.04 5.07 18.93
CA PRO A 146 -2.37 6.46 19.26
C PRO A 146 -1.37 7.46 18.67
N GLY A 147 -1.87 8.43 17.88
CA GLY A 147 -1.09 9.57 17.39
C GLY A 147 -0.55 9.46 15.96
N LEU A 148 -0.79 8.35 15.27
CA LEU A 148 -0.46 8.14 13.86
C LEU A 148 -1.75 7.81 13.09
N THR A 149 -2.38 8.78 12.44
CA THR A 149 -3.38 8.49 11.40
C THR A 149 -2.64 8.27 10.09
N ARG A 150 -2.41 7.00 9.72
CA ARG A 150 -1.95 6.64 8.38
C ARG A 150 -3.09 5.98 7.62
N ARG A 151 -3.63 6.69 6.63
CA ARG A 151 -4.62 6.15 5.68
C ARG A 151 -4.01 4.94 4.96
N GLY A 152 -4.70 3.79 4.98
CA GLY A 152 -4.33 2.60 4.19
C GLY A 152 -3.45 1.53 4.87
N GLU A 153 -3.25 1.55 6.20
CA GLU A 153 -2.40 0.56 6.88
C GLU A 153 -3.14 -0.60 7.61
N ALA A 154 -4.47 -0.60 7.79
CA ALA A 154 -5.16 -1.72 8.48
C ALA A 154 -6.05 -2.63 7.62
N GLY A 155 -6.27 -3.81 8.20
CA GLY A 155 -6.65 -5.04 7.50
C GLY A 155 -8.04 -5.01 6.86
N ALA A 156 -8.08 -5.41 5.59
CA ALA A 156 -9.33 -5.63 4.89
C ALA A 156 -9.99 -6.95 5.33
N LEU A 157 -11.32 -6.99 5.35
CA LEU A 157 -12.11 -8.19 5.60
C LEU A 157 -12.80 -8.58 4.30
N THR A 158 -12.57 -9.82 3.86
CA THR A 158 -13.33 -10.40 2.74
C THR A 158 -14.44 -11.28 3.30
N LEU A 159 -15.69 -11.06 2.89
CA LEU A 159 -16.81 -11.95 3.21
C LEU A 159 -17.17 -12.80 2.00
N ARG A 160 -17.21 -14.12 2.18
CA ARG A 160 -17.69 -15.09 1.17
C ARG A 160 -18.62 -16.11 1.80
N ALA A 161 -19.83 -16.26 1.25
CA ALA A 161 -20.80 -17.29 1.66
C ALA A 161 -21.01 -17.38 3.20
N GLY A 162 -21.09 -16.22 3.87
CA GLY A 162 -21.26 -16.13 5.34
C GLY A 162 -20.00 -16.41 6.17
N ARG A 163 -18.84 -16.64 5.56
CA ARG A 163 -17.55 -16.72 6.25
C ARG A 163 -16.76 -15.43 6.05
N ALA A 164 -16.35 -14.82 7.17
CA ALA A 164 -15.41 -13.73 7.18
C ALA A 164 -13.99 -14.29 7.16
N THR A 165 -13.20 -13.89 6.17
CA THR A 165 -11.75 -14.07 6.18
C THR A 165 -11.13 -12.69 6.38
N ARG A 166 -10.47 -12.50 7.52
CA ARG A 166 -9.59 -11.34 7.75
C ARG A 166 -8.45 -11.46 6.75
N TRP A 167 -8.32 -10.45 5.90
CA TRP A 167 -7.09 -10.17 5.19
C TRP A 167 -6.30 -9.21 6.08
N ASP A 168 -5.38 -9.78 6.83
CA ASP A 168 -4.50 -9.13 7.81
C ASP A 168 -3.34 -8.36 7.18
N GLY A 169 -3.40 -8.11 5.87
CA GLY A 169 -2.29 -7.51 5.15
C GLY A 169 -1.19 -8.55 4.97
N GLY A 170 -0.94 -8.98 3.73
CA GLY A 170 0.27 -9.78 3.44
C GLY A 170 1.54 -9.12 3.98
N THR A 171 1.52 -7.79 4.17
CA THR A 171 2.61 -7.00 4.70
C THR A 171 2.90 -7.28 6.17
N VAL A 172 1.89 -7.34 7.02
CA VAL A 172 2.07 -7.45 8.47
C VAL A 172 2.45 -8.86 8.89
N GLU A 173 1.85 -9.89 8.29
CA GLU A 173 2.17 -11.28 8.63
C GLU A 173 3.58 -11.68 8.16
N TRP A 174 3.99 -11.27 6.96
CA TRP A 174 5.38 -11.51 6.53
C TRP A 174 6.38 -10.69 7.34
N ILE A 175 6.08 -9.46 7.75
CA ILE A 175 6.96 -8.71 8.67
C ILE A 175 7.11 -9.45 10.00
N LYS A 176 6.01 -9.86 10.65
CA LYS A 176 6.07 -10.62 11.93
C LYS A 176 6.83 -11.92 11.79
N GLU A 177 6.61 -12.67 10.70
CA GLU A 177 7.33 -13.91 10.45
C GLU A 177 8.83 -13.64 10.27
N LEU A 178 9.17 -12.60 9.49
CA LEU A 178 10.54 -12.19 9.24
C LEU A 178 11.24 -11.71 10.54
N GLU A 179 10.55 -10.94 11.38
CA GLU A 179 11.00 -10.57 12.72
C GLU A 179 11.26 -11.81 13.60
N SER A 180 10.37 -12.80 13.57
CA SER A 180 10.48 -14.02 14.39
C SER A 180 11.72 -14.87 14.06
N CYS A 181 12.24 -14.78 12.83
CA CYS A 181 13.44 -15.48 12.38
C CYS A 181 14.66 -14.55 12.13
N SER A 182 14.55 -13.26 12.46
CA SER A 182 15.58 -12.24 12.18
C SER A 182 16.89 -12.38 12.96
N LYS A 183 16.93 -13.25 13.98
CA LYS A 183 18.16 -13.55 14.72
C LYS A 183 19.16 -14.36 13.91
N LEU A 184 18.70 -15.07 12.88
CA LEU A 184 19.54 -15.84 11.94
C LEU A 184 20.57 -16.74 12.64
N SER A 185 20.26 -17.23 13.84
CA SER A 185 21.20 -17.96 14.71
C SER A 185 21.23 -19.45 14.40
N THR A 186 20.24 -19.96 13.66
CA THR A 186 20.12 -21.36 13.25
C THR A 186 19.88 -21.49 11.75
N PRO A 187 20.27 -22.62 11.12
CA PRO A 187 19.96 -22.88 9.71
C PRO A 187 18.46 -22.79 9.40
N SER A 188 17.60 -23.24 10.32
CA SER A 188 16.14 -23.17 10.15
C SER A 188 15.62 -21.74 10.13
N GLU A 189 16.20 -20.83 10.92
CA GLU A 189 15.85 -19.41 10.89
C GLU A 189 16.32 -18.76 9.59
N VAL A 190 17.52 -19.09 9.11
CA VAL A 190 18.06 -18.60 7.83
C VAL A 190 17.17 -19.04 6.66
N ASP A 191 16.75 -20.30 6.63
CA ASP A 191 15.86 -20.84 5.60
C ASP A 191 14.48 -20.17 5.64
N ALA A 192 13.91 -20.00 6.84
CA ALA A 192 12.62 -19.33 7.02
C ALA A 192 12.70 -17.86 6.58
N PHE A 193 13.73 -17.14 6.99
CA PHE A 193 13.95 -15.73 6.64
C PHE A 193 14.09 -15.56 5.13
N SER A 194 14.92 -16.39 4.50
CA SER A 194 15.13 -16.36 3.04
C SER A 194 13.85 -16.71 2.28
N ARG A 195 13.04 -17.65 2.77
CA ARG A 195 11.75 -17.99 2.17
C ARG A 195 10.80 -16.79 2.20
N VAL A 196 10.66 -16.13 3.37
CA VAL A 196 9.76 -14.98 3.55
C VAL A 196 10.19 -13.80 2.68
N LEU A 197 11.49 -13.46 2.64
CA LEU A 197 12.00 -12.45 1.72
C LEU A 197 11.68 -12.80 0.26
N GLY A 198 11.76 -14.07 -0.11
CA GLY A 198 11.41 -14.54 -1.44
C GLY A 198 9.92 -14.36 -1.76
N ASP A 199 9.04 -14.58 -0.79
CA ASP A 199 7.61 -14.33 -0.91
C ASP A 199 7.30 -12.83 -1.06
N MET A 200 7.93 -11.98 -0.23
CA MET A 200 7.87 -10.53 -0.35
C MET A 200 8.32 -10.05 -1.74
N ALA A 201 9.46 -10.54 -2.23
CA ALA A 201 10.00 -10.17 -3.54
C ALA A 201 9.14 -10.63 -4.73
N ARG A 202 8.45 -11.76 -4.60
CA ARG A 202 7.49 -12.26 -5.61
C ARG A 202 6.23 -11.42 -5.69
N SER A 203 5.82 -10.80 -4.57
CA SER A 203 4.61 -9.97 -4.54
C SER A 203 4.72 -8.70 -5.40
N LYS A 204 5.95 -8.20 -5.60
CA LYS A 204 6.25 -6.92 -6.26
C LYS A 204 5.58 -5.70 -5.60
N ASP A 205 5.17 -5.84 -4.35
CA ASP A 205 4.71 -4.72 -3.54
C ASP A 205 5.92 -3.94 -3.01
N ARG A 206 6.15 -2.74 -3.59
CA ARG A 206 7.30 -1.88 -3.28
C ARG A 206 7.39 -1.49 -1.79
N ARG A 207 6.32 -1.62 -1.00
CA ARG A 207 6.34 -1.37 0.45
C ARG A 207 7.28 -2.31 1.20
N TYR A 208 7.61 -3.48 0.64
CA TYR A 208 8.58 -4.40 1.24
C TYR A 208 10.03 -3.98 1.04
N LEU A 209 10.35 -3.13 0.06
CA LEU A 209 11.74 -2.76 -0.21
C LEU A 209 12.41 -2.14 1.03
N PRO A 210 11.81 -1.14 1.71
CA PRO A 210 12.40 -0.60 2.92
C PRO A 210 12.50 -1.61 4.07
N VAL A 211 11.49 -2.48 4.20
CA VAL A 211 11.49 -3.56 5.21
C VAL A 211 12.67 -4.49 4.99
N MET A 212 12.81 -5.05 3.79
CA MET A 212 13.87 -5.99 3.44
C MET A 212 15.25 -5.36 3.66
N LEU A 213 15.45 -4.14 3.15
CA LEU A 213 16.71 -3.41 3.27
C LEU A 213 17.04 -3.07 4.74
N SER A 214 16.06 -2.89 5.62
CA SER A 214 16.29 -2.57 7.04
C SER A 214 17.00 -3.67 7.84
N TYR A 215 17.02 -4.90 7.31
CA TYR A 215 17.72 -6.04 7.91
C TYR A 215 19.18 -6.16 7.47
N LEU A 216 19.66 -5.29 6.58
CA LEU A 216 21.09 -5.19 6.31
C LEU A 216 21.82 -4.75 7.58
N ASP A 217 22.92 -5.43 7.86
CA ASP A 217 23.70 -5.25 9.06
C ASP A 217 25.15 -5.66 8.78
N ASP A 218 26.11 -4.75 9.00
CA ASP A 218 27.53 -5.04 8.76
C ASP A 218 28.07 -6.05 9.79
N ASP A 219 27.47 -6.10 10.99
CA ASP A 219 27.90 -6.97 12.10
C ASP A 219 27.25 -8.37 12.07
N ALA A 220 26.42 -8.67 11.07
CA ALA A 220 25.74 -9.96 11.00
C ALA A 220 26.68 -11.12 10.66
N GLU A 221 26.65 -12.16 11.49
CA GLU A 221 27.40 -13.41 11.25
C GLU A 221 26.94 -14.13 9.97
N ALA A 222 25.68 -13.96 9.59
CA ALA A 222 25.05 -14.55 8.41
C ALA A 222 25.20 -13.68 7.14
N GLY A 223 26.44 -13.32 6.77
CA GLY A 223 26.71 -12.39 5.66
C GLY A 223 26.14 -12.81 4.29
N ASP A 224 25.91 -14.11 4.05
CA ASP A 224 25.26 -14.56 2.81
C ASP A 224 23.77 -14.17 2.73
N VAL A 225 23.08 -14.03 3.86
CA VAL A 225 21.69 -13.56 3.91
C VAL A 225 21.60 -12.11 3.46
N MET A 226 22.59 -11.27 3.76
CA MET A 226 22.63 -9.88 3.30
C MET A 226 22.70 -9.78 1.77
N LYS A 227 23.45 -10.68 1.13
CA LYS A 227 23.47 -10.79 -0.33
C LYS A 227 22.11 -11.24 -0.89
N VAL A 228 21.41 -12.13 -0.17
CA VAL A 228 20.05 -12.55 -0.52
C VAL A 228 19.08 -11.37 -0.45
N ILE A 229 19.13 -10.57 0.62
CA ILE A 229 18.32 -9.34 0.77
C ILE A 229 18.53 -8.43 -0.45
N ILE A 230 19.80 -8.11 -0.77
CA ILE A 230 20.12 -7.23 -1.91
C ILE A 230 19.60 -7.84 -3.21
N GLY A 231 19.88 -9.12 -3.47
CA GLY A 231 19.44 -9.77 -4.71
C GLY A 231 17.91 -9.85 -4.85
N MET A 232 17.19 -10.01 -3.75
CA MET A 232 15.73 -10.02 -3.76
C MET A 232 15.16 -8.60 -3.92
N ALA A 233 15.76 -7.59 -3.30
CA ALA A 233 15.39 -6.18 -3.49
C ALA A 233 15.66 -5.69 -4.93
N GLU A 234 16.78 -6.09 -5.53
CA GLU A 234 17.09 -5.81 -6.93
C GLU A 234 16.15 -6.50 -7.92
N SER A 235 15.41 -7.53 -7.50
CA SER A 235 14.43 -8.19 -8.37
C SER A 235 13.18 -7.34 -8.61
N PHE A 236 13.01 -6.23 -7.88
CA PHE A 236 11.98 -5.23 -8.13
C PHE A 236 12.37 -4.35 -9.34
N GLY A 237 11.46 -3.45 -9.75
CA GLY A 237 11.79 -2.47 -10.78
C GLY A 237 12.93 -1.53 -10.33
N ALA A 238 13.76 -1.09 -11.28
CA ALA A 238 14.89 -0.20 -11.00
C ALA A 238 14.49 1.09 -10.27
N ASP A 239 13.38 1.70 -10.67
CA ASP A 239 12.88 2.93 -10.07
C ASP A 239 12.46 2.71 -8.60
N ASP A 240 11.73 1.63 -8.31
CA ASP A 240 11.28 1.30 -6.96
C ASP A 240 12.46 0.97 -6.04
N TYR A 241 13.36 0.09 -6.50
CA TYR A 241 14.53 -0.34 -5.73
C TYR A 241 15.44 0.85 -5.38
N VAL A 242 15.78 1.67 -6.37
CA VAL A 242 16.69 2.80 -6.16
C VAL A 242 16.03 3.89 -5.30
N SER A 243 14.74 4.16 -5.50
CA SER A 243 14.00 5.11 -4.63
C SER A 243 13.99 4.65 -3.17
N ALA A 244 13.80 3.35 -2.92
CA ALA A 244 13.88 2.79 -1.57
C ALA A 244 15.29 2.91 -0.96
N VAL A 245 16.34 2.61 -1.73
CA VAL A 245 17.74 2.78 -1.27
C VAL A 245 18.03 4.23 -0.88
N ILE A 246 17.65 5.19 -1.73
CA ILE A 246 17.85 6.62 -1.45
C ILE A 246 17.10 7.04 -0.18
N GLY A 247 15.83 6.64 -0.05
CA GLY A 247 15.01 6.95 1.13
C GLY A 247 15.57 6.33 2.42
N MET A 248 16.35 5.26 2.32
CA MET A 248 16.95 4.57 3.46
C MET A 248 18.39 4.97 3.77
N LEU A 249 19.01 5.89 3.02
CA LEU A 249 20.39 6.31 3.21
C LEU A 249 20.70 6.67 4.66
N GLY A 250 19.83 7.46 5.30
CA GLY A 250 20.02 7.90 6.69
C GLY A 250 20.03 6.74 7.70
N VAL A 251 19.15 5.75 7.51
CA VAL A 251 19.02 4.58 8.39
C VAL A 251 20.20 3.64 8.17
N LEU A 252 20.49 3.29 6.92
CA LEU A 252 21.51 2.30 6.58
C LEU A 252 22.93 2.81 6.86
N ARG A 253 23.19 4.11 6.73
CA ARG A 253 24.51 4.69 7.05
C ARG A 253 24.94 4.42 8.49
N GLY A 254 24.00 4.28 9.43
CA GLY A 254 24.31 4.02 10.84
C GLY A 254 24.52 2.55 11.21
N ARG A 255 24.07 1.60 10.37
CA ARG A 255 24.01 0.16 10.71
C ARG A 255 24.69 -0.76 9.69
N ALA A 256 24.66 -0.37 8.42
CA ALA A 256 25.03 -1.21 7.29
C ALA A 256 25.79 -0.39 6.25
N ARG A 257 26.83 0.33 6.69
CA ARG A 257 27.63 1.22 5.84
C ARG A 257 28.35 0.42 4.75
N ASP A 258 28.94 -0.71 5.08
CA ASP A 258 29.68 -1.53 4.12
C ASP A 258 28.72 -2.14 3.09
N TRP A 259 27.55 -2.61 3.53
CA TRP A 259 26.50 -3.06 2.59
C TRP A 259 25.93 -1.92 1.74
N LEU A 260 25.83 -0.71 2.28
CA LEU A 260 25.37 0.46 1.53
C LEU A 260 26.36 0.84 0.43
N GLU A 261 27.66 0.68 0.68
CA GLU A 261 28.72 0.81 -0.33
C GLU A 261 28.58 -0.28 -1.41
N VAL A 262 28.37 -1.55 -1.02
CA VAL A 262 28.12 -2.65 -1.96
C VAL A 262 26.90 -2.37 -2.85
N ILE A 263 25.80 -1.87 -2.28
CA ILE A 263 24.59 -1.51 -3.02
C ILE A 263 24.89 -0.43 -4.06
N HIS A 264 25.56 0.66 -3.66
CA HIS A 264 25.86 1.76 -4.57
C HIS A 264 26.87 1.36 -5.64
N TRP A 265 27.85 0.52 -5.30
CA TRP A 265 28.75 -0.08 -6.29
C TRP A 265 27.97 -0.83 -7.37
N ARG A 266 26.98 -1.65 -6.98
CA ARG A 266 26.15 -2.43 -7.90
C ARG A 266 25.25 -1.53 -8.75
N ILE A 267 24.61 -0.53 -8.14
CA ILE A 267 23.82 0.50 -8.84
C ILE A 267 24.67 1.19 -9.92
N PHE A 268 25.85 1.71 -9.55
CA PHE A 268 26.76 2.40 -10.48
C PHE A 268 27.57 1.45 -11.38
N SER A 269 27.27 0.15 -11.34
CA SER A 269 27.74 -0.83 -12.33
C SER A 269 26.69 -1.15 -13.39
N SER A 270 25.46 -0.62 -13.25
CA SER A 270 24.34 -0.84 -14.17
C SER A 270 23.85 0.48 -14.76
N ASP A 271 23.75 0.55 -16.10
CA ASP A 271 23.18 1.71 -16.81
C ASP A 271 21.73 1.98 -16.40
N GLU A 272 20.96 0.91 -16.18
CA GLU A 272 19.55 0.99 -15.79
C GLU A 272 19.39 1.62 -14.41
N PHE A 273 20.05 1.04 -13.40
CA PHE A 273 19.97 1.56 -12.03
C PHE A 273 20.61 2.95 -11.90
N THR A 274 21.68 3.25 -12.63
CA THR A 274 22.30 4.58 -12.64
C THR A 274 21.32 5.64 -13.17
N ARG A 275 20.55 5.32 -14.22
CA ARG A 275 19.52 6.24 -14.74
C ARG A 275 18.36 6.41 -13.76
N ALA A 276 17.87 5.32 -13.18
CA ALA A 276 16.83 5.36 -12.15
C ALA A 276 17.26 6.22 -10.95
N TYR A 277 18.53 6.13 -10.53
CA TYR A 277 19.07 6.93 -9.43
C TYR A 277 19.01 8.43 -9.70
N ARG A 278 19.36 8.86 -10.92
CA ARG A 278 19.24 10.27 -11.29
C ARG A 278 17.81 10.77 -11.14
N VAL A 279 16.85 10.01 -11.65
CA VAL A 279 15.43 10.37 -11.59
C VAL A 279 14.93 10.39 -10.14
N ALA A 280 15.23 9.35 -9.36
CA ALA A 280 14.82 9.23 -7.97
C ALA A 280 15.42 10.35 -7.09
N ARG A 281 16.69 10.70 -7.30
CA ARG A 281 17.36 11.81 -6.61
C ARG A 281 16.67 13.15 -6.87
N LEU A 282 16.34 13.46 -8.13
CA LEU A 282 15.69 14.73 -8.50
C LEU A 282 14.30 14.90 -7.84
N GLY A 283 13.63 13.79 -7.52
CA GLY A 283 12.38 13.78 -6.77
C GLY A 283 12.53 13.69 -5.25
N HIS A 284 13.74 13.56 -4.72
CA HIS A 284 13.98 13.35 -3.29
C HIS A 284 14.00 14.68 -2.52
N ALA A 285 13.30 14.74 -1.39
CA ALA A 285 13.14 15.98 -0.61
C ALA A 285 14.47 16.49 -0.02
N ASP A 286 15.42 15.59 0.24
CA ASP A 286 16.73 15.92 0.82
C ASP A 286 17.87 15.49 -0.11
N ASP A 287 18.05 16.23 -1.21
CA ASP A 287 19.13 16.01 -2.18
C ASP A 287 20.52 16.24 -1.54
N ALA A 288 20.62 17.08 -0.51
CA ALA A 288 21.88 17.38 0.16
C ALA A 288 22.47 16.14 0.87
N VAL A 289 21.63 15.34 1.53
CA VAL A 289 22.04 14.06 2.14
C VAL A 289 22.55 13.08 1.07
N VAL A 290 21.85 12.98 -0.06
CA VAL A 290 22.26 12.11 -1.18
C VAL A 290 23.61 12.54 -1.73
N ARG A 291 23.80 13.84 -2.00
CA ARG A 291 25.07 14.39 -2.49
C ARG A 291 26.21 14.13 -1.53
N GLY A 292 26.03 14.41 -0.24
CA GLY A 292 27.05 14.18 0.77
C GLY A 292 27.44 12.70 0.88
N PHE A 293 26.48 11.79 0.79
CA PHE A 293 26.78 10.35 0.72
C PHE A 293 27.58 9.99 -0.53
N LEU A 294 27.20 10.48 -1.72
CA LEU A 294 27.88 10.17 -2.97
C LEU A 294 29.32 10.71 -3.02
N GLU A 295 29.57 11.88 -2.43
CA GLU A 295 30.91 12.43 -2.25
C GLU A 295 31.78 11.52 -1.36
N ASP A 296 31.22 10.99 -0.27
CA ASP A 296 31.91 10.03 0.59
C ASP A 296 32.16 8.70 -0.13
N PHE A 297 31.16 8.18 -0.86
CA PHE A 297 31.27 6.96 -1.66
C PHE A 297 32.39 7.05 -2.72
N LEU A 298 32.53 8.20 -3.39
CA LEU A 298 33.58 8.42 -4.39
C LEU A 298 35.00 8.46 -3.83
N LYS A 299 35.19 8.80 -2.55
CA LYS A 299 36.52 8.77 -1.93
C LYS A 299 37.08 7.35 -1.88
N GLU A 300 36.20 6.37 -1.63
CA GLU A 300 36.55 4.95 -1.59
C GLU A 300 36.48 4.31 -2.99
N ASN A 301 35.66 4.85 -3.91
CA ASN A 301 35.37 4.28 -5.22
C ASN A 301 35.58 5.28 -6.39
N PRO A 302 36.80 5.81 -6.61
CA PRO A 302 37.08 6.84 -7.61
C PRO A 302 36.77 6.42 -9.06
N GLU A 303 36.79 5.12 -9.37
CA GLU A 303 36.42 4.56 -10.68
C GLU A 303 34.94 4.76 -11.03
N LYS A 304 34.09 5.07 -10.05
CA LYS A 304 32.66 5.36 -10.27
C LYS A 304 32.39 6.83 -10.58
N GLN A 305 33.43 7.68 -10.66
CA GLN A 305 33.31 9.13 -10.83
C GLN A 305 32.38 9.53 -11.98
N GLU A 306 32.58 9.00 -13.19
CA GLU A 306 31.75 9.33 -14.36
C GLU A 306 30.25 9.05 -14.12
N ARG A 307 29.94 7.93 -13.47
CA ARG A 307 28.56 7.51 -13.18
C ARG A 307 27.90 8.38 -12.12
N VAL A 308 28.65 8.72 -11.08
CA VAL A 308 28.16 9.61 -10.01
C VAL A 308 27.98 11.02 -10.54
N GLU A 309 28.92 11.56 -11.32
CA GLU A 309 28.79 12.88 -11.96
C GLU A 309 27.56 12.96 -12.88
N PHE A 310 27.28 11.90 -13.65
CA PHE A 310 26.07 11.80 -14.46
C PHE A 310 24.80 11.95 -13.60
N VAL A 311 24.74 11.28 -12.45
CA VAL A 311 23.60 11.35 -11.52
C VAL A 311 23.48 12.72 -10.85
N LEU A 312 24.60 13.36 -10.54
CA LEU A 312 24.66 14.67 -9.87
C LEU A 312 24.35 15.86 -10.78
N THR A 313 24.35 15.64 -12.10
CA THR A 313 23.97 16.65 -13.10
C THR A 313 22.48 16.98 -12.97
N GLU A 314 22.15 18.27 -12.93
CA GLU A 314 20.77 18.79 -12.89
C GLU A 314 19.92 18.29 -14.06
#